data_AF-A0A0K0GKH1-F1
#
_entry.id   AF-A0A0K0GKH1-F1
#
_cell.length_a   1.000
_cell.length_b   1.000
_cell.length_c   1.000
_cell.angle_alpha   90.00
_cell.angle_beta   90.00
_cell.angle_gamma   90.00
#
_symmetry.space_group_name_H-M   'P 1'
#
loop_
_entity.id
_entity.type
_entity.pdbx_description
1 polymer ?
#
loop_
_entity_poly.entity_id
_entity_poly.type
_entity_poly.pdbx_seq_one_letter_code
_entity_poly.pdbx_strand_id
1 'polypeptide(L)'
;MKKRDGRLVSRAALEEMRLMALQRMGEGESPAEVASSFGLHRGWAYTVLARAQEGGAGALMTRNGSGRPRTLTPAQERQVFGWVNGKNPRQHGFDFGLWTRQVVRELIEKKCAARLSLASVGTLLARLGLSPQKPLQHAYQRDPLAVAQWQEQTSPAIVTHAKREKAEIDFWDESGFRADAVQGRTWAFKGVTPVVAVPGQRQSISAASAVNSKGGFWFAVYSGGMNGELFVALLKRMMKGRRRPIHLVLDGLPAHKTRGVRDDVDSLKGGFSRHTCRNDSQNPIYFVKT
;
A
#
# COMPACT_ATOMS: atom_id res chain seq x y z
N MET A 1 -33.80 -48.39 -25.47
CA MET A 1 -32.57 -47.73 -24.95
C MET A 1 -32.95 -46.78 -23.82
N LYS A 2 -32.26 -46.81 -22.67
CA LYS A 2 -32.53 -45.88 -21.55
C LYS A 2 -32.17 -44.46 -21.98
N LYS A 3 -33.11 -43.52 -21.89
CA LYS A 3 -32.87 -42.11 -22.26
C LYS A 3 -31.95 -41.46 -21.22
N ARG A 4 -30.95 -40.71 -21.69
CA ARG A 4 -29.99 -39.96 -20.88
C ARG A 4 -30.68 -38.72 -20.28
N ASP A 5 -30.46 -38.45 -19.00
CA ASP A 5 -30.87 -37.18 -18.41
C ASP A 5 -29.86 -36.09 -18.79
N GLY A 6 -30.31 -35.14 -19.63
CA GLY A 6 -29.49 -34.02 -20.07
C GLY A 6 -28.98 -33.14 -18.94
N ARG A 7 -29.60 -33.16 -17.74
CA ARG A 7 -29.14 -32.37 -16.57
C ARG A 7 -27.82 -32.88 -15.99
N LEU A 8 -27.45 -34.13 -16.27
CA LEU A 8 -26.20 -34.75 -15.81
C LEU A 8 -25.03 -34.50 -16.77
N VAL A 9 -25.29 -33.88 -17.93
CA VAL A 9 -24.27 -33.54 -18.92
C VAL A 9 -23.67 -32.17 -18.60
N SER A 10 -22.36 -32.02 -18.78
CA SER A 10 -21.69 -30.74 -18.54
C SER A 10 -22.29 -29.64 -19.43
N ARG A 11 -22.26 -28.38 -18.96
CA ARG A 11 -22.81 -27.25 -19.72
C ARG A 11 -22.15 -27.08 -21.09
N ALA A 12 -20.83 -27.26 -21.15
CA ALA A 12 -20.06 -27.20 -22.40
C ALA A 12 -20.49 -28.30 -23.38
N ALA A 13 -20.60 -29.55 -22.91
CA ALA A 13 -21.03 -30.66 -23.77
C ALA A 13 -22.49 -30.46 -24.24
N LEU A 14 -23.39 -29.96 -23.39
CA LEU A 14 -24.75 -29.64 -23.82
C LEU A 14 -24.79 -28.54 -24.89
N GLU A 15 -23.91 -27.56 -24.82
CA GLU A 15 -23.82 -26.51 -25.83
C GLU A 15 -23.40 -27.06 -27.19
N GLU A 16 -22.31 -27.83 -27.22
CA GLU A 16 -21.85 -28.50 -28.44
C GLU A 16 -22.93 -29.41 -29.03
N MET A 17 -23.60 -30.20 -28.18
CA MET A 17 -24.71 -31.05 -28.60
C MET A 17 -25.85 -30.26 -29.25
N ARG A 18 -26.21 -29.08 -28.70
CA ARG A 18 -27.26 -28.22 -29.29
C ARG A 18 -26.84 -27.67 -30.65
N LEU A 19 -25.59 -27.24 -30.80
CA LEU A 19 -25.06 -26.72 -32.06
C LEU A 19 -25.01 -27.81 -33.13
N MET A 20 -24.51 -29.00 -32.77
CA MET A 20 -24.47 -30.15 -33.66
C MET A 20 -25.88 -30.64 -34.05
N ALA A 21 -26.82 -30.61 -33.10
CA ALA A 21 -28.21 -30.93 -33.39
C ALA A 21 -28.84 -29.92 -34.35
N LEU A 22 -28.58 -28.63 -34.19
CA LEU A 22 -29.07 -27.59 -35.10
C LEU A 22 -28.51 -27.79 -36.52
N GLN A 23 -27.22 -28.09 -36.65
CA GLN A 23 -26.59 -28.37 -37.94
C GLN A 23 -27.25 -29.57 -38.64
N ARG A 24 -27.35 -30.71 -37.96
CA ARG A 24 -27.94 -31.95 -38.52
C ARG A 24 -29.40 -31.80 -38.92
N MET A 25 -30.18 -31.05 -38.13
CA MET A 25 -31.56 -30.72 -38.51
C MET A 25 -31.62 -29.78 -39.73
N GLY A 26 -30.63 -28.89 -39.90
CA GLY A 26 -30.49 -28.05 -41.09
C GLY A 26 -30.07 -28.84 -42.35
N GLU A 27 -29.38 -29.95 -42.17
CA GLU A 27 -29.00 -30.90 -43.24
C GLU A 27 -30.17 -31.84 -43.64
N GLY A 28 -31.33 -31.74 -42.96
CA GLY A 28 -32.57 -32.45 -43.31
C GLY A 28 -32.89 -33.66 -42.44
N GLU A 29 -32.08 -33.97 -41.42
CA GLU A 29 -32.40 -35.04 -40.47
C GLU A 29 -33.60 -34.67 -39.58
N SER A 30 -34.43 -35.65 -39.22
CA SER A 30 -35.59 -35.37 -38.38
C SER A 30 -35.18 -35.05 -36.92
N PRO A 31 -35.85 -34.10 -36.23
CA PRO A 31 -35.55 -33.79 -34.82
C PRO A 31 -35.62 -34.99 -33.89
N ALA A 32 -36.47 -35.97 -34.20
CA ALA A 32 -36.61 -37.19 -33.41
C ALA A 32 -35.38 -38.11 -33.53
N GLU A 33 -34.84 -38.28 -34.74
CA GLU A 33 -33.63 -39.08 -35.00
C GLU A 33 -32.39 -38.43 -34.40
N VAL A 34 -32.25 -37.11 -34.58
CA VAL A 34 -31.17 -36.33 -34.00
C VAL A 34 -31.17 -36.46 -32.46
N ALA A 35 -32.32 -36.27 -31.81
CA ALA A 35 -32.44 -36.47 -30.36
C ALA A 35 -32.10 -37.91 -29.92
N SER A 36 -32.55 -38.90 -30.68
CA SER A 36 -32.30 -40.33 -30.42
C SER A 36 -30.80 -40.66 -30.46
N SER A 37 -30.06 -40.08 -31.42
CA SER A 37 -28.61 -40.30 -31.56
C SER A 37 -27.81 -39.78 -30.36
N PHE A 38 -28.31 -38.76 -29.66
CA PHE A 38 -27.73 -38.25 -28.42
C PHE A 38 -28.25 -38.97 -27.16
N GLY A 39 -29.15 -39.94 -27.33
CA GLY A 39 -29.85 -40.62 -26.23
C GLY A 39 -30.84 -39.71 -25.48
N LEU A 40 -31.26 -38.58 -26.07
CA LEU A 40 -32.13 -37.59 -25.45
C LEU A 40 -33.59 -37.77 -25.86
N HIS A 41 -34.51 -37.17 -25.10
CA HIS A 41 -35.92 -37.15 -25.47
C HIS A 41 -36.17 -36.26 -26.69
N ARG A 42 -37.04 -36.66 -27.64
CA ARG A 42 -37.39 -35.89 -28.86
C ARG A 42 -37.68 -34.41 -28.61
N GLY A 43 -38.34 -34.10 -27.49
CA GLY A 43 -38.67 -32.71 -27.10
C GLY A 43 -37.45 -31.81 -26.90
N TRP A 44 -36.28 -32.37 -26.58
CA TRP A 44 -35.03 -31.61 -26.50
C TRP A 44 -34.66 -31.00 -27.86
N ALA A 45 -34.70 -31.78 -28.95
CA ALA A 45 -34.36 -31.28 -30.29
C ALA A 45 -35.36 -30.22 -30.77
N TYR A 46 -36.66 -30.39 -30.50
CA TYR A 46 -37.66 -29.35 -30.77
C TYR A 46 -37.41 -28.07 -29.96
N THR A 47 -36.97 -28.18 -28.71
CA THR A 47 -36.59 -27.02 -27.88
C THR A 47 -35.35 -26.31 -28.45
N VAL A 48 -34.39 -27.06 -28.97
CA VAL A 48 -33.21 -26.51 -29.65
C VAL A 48 -33.63 -25.75 -30.91
N LEU A 49 -34.48 -26.35 -31.74
CA LEU A 49 -34.97 -25.72 -32.97
C LEU A 49 -35.75 -24.42 -32.68
N ALA A 50 -36.67 -24.45 -31.73
CA ALA A 50 -37.44 -23.26 -31.33
C ALA A 50 -36.53 -22.12 -30.85
N ARG A 51 -35.55 -22.41 -29.99
CA ARG A 51 -34.58 -21.40 -29.52
C ARG A 51 -33.71 -20.85 -30.64
N ALA A 52 -33.33 -21.69 -31.59
CA ALA A 52 -32.55 -21.27 -32.74
C ALA A 52 -33.38 -20.41 -33.71
N GLN A 53 -34.67 -20.67 -33.86
CA GLN A 53 -35.58 -19.82 -34.65
C GLN A 53 -35.76 -18.43 -34.02
N GLU A 54 -35.85 -18.35 -32.69
CA GLU A 54 -36.02 -17.08 -31.98
C GLU A 54 -34.74 -16.22 -31.93
N GLY A 55 -33.55 -16.82 -31.87
CA GLY A 55 -32.31 -16.08 -31.60
C GLY A 55 -31.05 -16.62 -32.26
N GLY A 56 -31.18 -17.47 -33.28
CA GLY A 56 -30.07 -18.05 -34.03
C GLY A 56 -29.19 -19.00 -33.21
N ALA A 57 -28.04 -19.39 -33.77
CA ALA A 57 -27.08 -20.26 -33.09
C ALA A 57 -26.57 -19.67 -31.75
N GLY A 58 -26.48 -18.34 -31.65
CA GLY A 58 -26.07 -17.66 -30.42
C GLY A 58 -27.04 -17.84 -29.24
N ALA A 59 -28.31 -18.19 -29.49
CA ALA A 59 -29.27 -18.53 -28.44
C ALA A 59 -29.07 -19.93 -27.84
N LEU A 60 -28.28 -20.79 -28.50
CA LEU A 60 -27.94 -22.13 -28.02
C LEU A 60 -26.70 -22.15 -27.12
N MET A 61 -25.90 -21.09 -27.17
CA MET A 61 -24.71 -20.90 -26.34
C MET A 61 -25.07 -20.78 -24.86
N THR A 62 -24.22 -21.35 -24.00
CA THR A 62 -24.39 -21.29 -22.56
C THR A 62 -24.12 -19.87 -22.08
N ARG A 63 -25.18 -19.21 -21.60
CA ARG A 63 -25.02 -17.94 -20.91
C ARG A 63 -24.67 -18.18 -19.45
N ASN A 64 -23.68 -17.45 -18.95
CA ASN A 64 -23.47 -17.34 -17.52
C ASN A 64 -24.72 -16.70 -16.90
N GLY A 65 -25.31 -17.35 -15.91
CA GLY A 65 -26.39 -16.73 -15.14
C GLY A 65 -25.90 -15.42 -14.53
N SER A 66 -26.78 -14.41 -14.45
CA SER A 66 -26.46 -13.09 -13.90
C SER A 66 -26.02 -13.09 -12.44
N GLY A 67 -26.10 -14.25 -11.77
CA GLY A 67 -25.77 -14.42 -10.37
C GLY A 67 -26.79 -13.74 -9.45
N ARG A 68 -26.53 -13.80 -8.14
CA ARG A 68 -27.33 -13.05 -7.18
C ARG A 68 -27.14 -11.55 -7.43
N PRO A 69 -28.23 -10.74 -7.45
CA PRO A 69 -28.12 -9.30 -7.55
C PRO A 69 -27.19 -8.73 -6.47
N ARG A 70 -26.44 -7.70 -6.83
CA ARG A 70 -25.52 -7.03 -5.90
C ARG A 70 -26.32 -6.31 -4.82
N THR A 71 -25.78 -6.28 -3.60
CA THR A 71 -26.40 -5.57 -2.47
C THR A 71 -26.36 -4.04 -2.66
N LEU A 72 -25.35 -3.51 -3.34
CA LEU A 72 -25.24 -2.09 -3.67
C LEU A 72 -25.56 -1.87 -5.16
N THR A 73 -26.26 -0.78 -5.45
CA THR A 73 -26.48 -0.32 -6.82
C THR A 73 -25.19 0.27 -7.40
N PRO A 74 -25.03 0.31 -8.73
CA PRO A 74 -23.87 0.96 -9.36
C PRO A 74 -23.67 2.43 -8.94
N ALA A 75 -24.77 3.14 -8.66
CA ALA A 75 -24.69 4.51 -8.14
C ALA A 75 -24.11 4.57 -6.73
N GLN A 76 -24.53 3.66 -5.85
CA GLN A 76 -23.97 3.54 -4.50
C GLN A 76 -22.50 3.10 -4.53
N GLU A 77 -22.11 2.18 -5.41
CA GLU A 77 -20.70 1.78 -5.59
C GLU A 77 -19.83 2.99 -5.96
N ARG A 78 -20.30 3.88 -6.85
CA ARG A 78 -19.61 5.14 -7.19
C ARG A 78 -19.53 6.12 -6.02
N GLN A 79 -20.57 6.22 -5.21
CA GLN A 79 -20.54 7.04 -3.99
C GLN A 79 -19.50 6.53 -2.99
N VAL A 80 -19.40 5.21 -2.80
CA VAL A 80 -18.37 4.60 -1.95
C VAL A 80 -16.97 4.97 -2.44
N PHE A 81 -16.72 4.87 -3.75
CA PHE A 81 -15.44 5.32 -4.32
C PHE A 81 -15.16 6.80 -3.99
N GLY A 82 -16.13 7.69 -4.18
CA GLY A 82 -15.98 9.12 -3.89
C GLY A 82 -15.85 9.48 -2.41
N TRP A 83 -16.23 8.60 -1.48
CA TRP A 83 -15.97 8.79 -0.04
C TRP A 83 -14.58 8.31 0.37
N VAL A 84 -14.06 7.26 -0.27
CA VAL A 84 -12.80 6.63 0.10
C VAL A 84 -11.61 7.25 -0.62
N ASN A 85 -11.70 7.42 -1.95
CA ASN A 85 -10.59 7.86 -2.77
C ASN A 85 -10.18 9.30 -2.45
N GLY A 86 -8.91 9.50 -2.08
CA GLY A 86 -8.34 10.82 -1.80
C GLY A 86 -8.88 11.54 -0.56
N LYS A 87 -9.67 10.87 0.28
CA LYS A 87 -10.29 11.46 1.49
C LYS A 87 -9.82 10.77 2.76
N ASN A 88 -10.00 11.43 3.89
CA ASN A 88 -9.69 10.88 5.21
C ASN A 88 -10.97 10.42 5.92
N PRO A 89 -11.00 9.24 6.58
CA PRO A 89 -12.19 8.81 7.32
C PRO A 89 -12.65 9.81 8.39
N ARG A 90 -11.77 10.64 8.94
CA ARG A 90 -12.13 11.72 9.88
C ARG A 90 -13.15 12.71 9.31
N GLN A 91 -13.13 12.95 8.00
CA GLN A 91 -14.13 13.80 7.31
C GLN A 91 -15.54 13.18 7.35
N HIS A 92 -15.64 11.90 7.68
CA HIS A 92 -16.89 11.15 7.80
C HIS A 92 -17.24 10.80 9.26
N GLY A 93 -16.55 11.41 10.23
CA GLY A 93 -16.84 11.27 11.66
C GLY A 93 -16.23 10.03 12.31
N PHE A 94 -15.18 9.45 11.72
CA PHE A 94 -14.42 8.36 12.34
C PHE A 94 -13.17 8.89 13.03
N ASP A 95 -12.85 8.36 14.21
CA ASP A 95 -11.66 8.80 14.97
C ASP A 95 -10.33 8.34 14.33
N PHE A 96 -10.39 7.34 13.46
CA PHE A 96 -9.23 6.72 12.83
C PHE A 96 -8.87 7.37 11.48
N GLY A 97 -7.58 7.63 11.25
CA GLY A 97 -7.09 8.33 10.05
C GLY A 97 -6.87 7.47 8.81
N LEU A 98 -7.14 6.16 8.86
CA LEU A 98 -6.92 5.22 7.75
C LEU A 98 -8.21 4.48 7.36
N TRP A 99 -8.40 4.26 6.06
CA TRP A 99 -9.49 3.45 5.54
C TRP A 99 -9.23 1.96 5.77
N THR A 100 -9.90 1.39 6.78
CA THR A 100 -9.96 -0.07 6.96
C THR A 100 -11.25 -0.62 6.38
N ARG A 101 -11.30 -1.93 6.10
CA ARG A 101 -12.54 -2.59 5.65
C ARG A 101 -13.69 -2.43 6.66
N GLN A 102 -13.38 -2.33 7.95
CA GLN A 102 -14.38 -2.11 9.01
C GLN A 102 -14.97 -0.70 8.92
N VAL A 103 -14.12 0.32 8.78
CA VAL A 103 -14.54 1.71 8.62
C VAL A 103 -15.37 1.91 7.35
N VAL A 104 -14.95 1.30 6.24
CA VAL A 104 -15.73 1.35 4.98
C VAL A 104 -17.08 0.65 5.14
N ARG A 105 -17.13 -0.52 5.81
CA ARG A 105 -18.40 -1.23 6.09
C ARG A 105 -19.36 -0.35 6.87
N GLU A 106 -18.88 0.27 7.94
CA GLU A 106 -19.70 1.12 8.81
C GLU A 106 -20.21 2.36 8.07
N LEU A 107 -19.38 2.95 7.21
CA LEU A 107 -19.79 4.06 6.35
C LEU A 107 -20.89 3.65 5.35
N ILE A 108 -20.77 2.46 4.75
CA ILE A 108 -21.78 1.91 3.84
C ILE A 108 -23.09 1.62 4.60
N GLU A 109 -23.01 1.05 5.80
CA GLU A 109 -24.19 0.79 6.64
C GLU A 109 -24.89 2.11 7.00
N LYS A 110 -24.13 3.14 7.36
CA LYS A 110 -24.66 4.47 7.72
C LYS A 110 -25.28 5.23 6.54
N LYS A 111 -24.67 5.18 5.35
CA LYS A 111 -25.09 6.03 4.21
C LYS A 111 -25.95 5.31 3.17
N CYS A 112 -25.84 3.98 3.07
CA CYS A 112 -26.56 3.18 2.10
C CYS A 112 -27.58 2.24 2.74
N ALA A 113 -27.66 2.19 4.08
CA ALA A 113 -28.50 1.24 4.83
C ALA A 113 -28.28 -0.23 4.41
N ALA A 114 -27.07 -0.54 3.93
CA ALA A 114 -26.73 -1.83 3.36
C ALA A 114 -25.66 -2.52 4.21
N ARG A 115 -25.94 -3.75 4.64
CA ARG A 115 -25.04 -4.53 5.48
C ARG A 115 -24.20 -5.47 4.65
N LEU A 116 -22.90 -5.22 4.60
CA LEU A 116 -21.92 -6.04 3.87
C LEU A 116 -21.01 -6.79 4.84
N SER A 117 -20.63 -8.01 4.47
CA SER A 117 -19.54 -8.72 5.16
C SER A 117 -18.20 -8.02 4.86
N LEU A 118 -17.19 -8.22 5.72
CA LEU A 118 -15.85 -7.66 5.47
C LEU A 118 -15.22 -8.20 4.18
N ALA A 119 -15.51 -9.45 3.83
CA ALA A 119 -15.08 -10.05 2.56
C ALA A 119 -15.74 -9.33 1.37
N SER A 120 -17.05 -9.10 1.45
CA SER A 120 -17.81 -8.37 0.42
C SER A 120 -17.30 -6.94 0.24
N VAL A 121 -16.92 -6.25 1.32
CA VAL A 121 -16.29 -4.92 1.26
C VAL A 121 -14.92 -4.99 0.57
N GLY A 122 -14.11 -6.02 0.86
CA GLY A 122 -12.85 -6.24 0.16
C GLY A 122 -13.04 -6.43 -1.35
N THR A 123 -13.99 -7.29 -1.75
CA THR A 123 -14.32 -7.52 -3.17
C THR A 123 -14.87 -6.26 -3.84
N LEU A 124 -15.68 -5.47 -3.13
CA LEU A 124 -16.19 -4.18 -3.62
C LEU A 124 -15.04 -3.21 -3.90
N LEU A 125 -14.13 -3.02 -2.94
CA LEU A 125 -13.00 -2.09 -3.09
C LEU A 125 -12.09 -2.50 -4.26
N ALA A 126 -11.77 -3.79 -4.37
CA ALA A 126 -10.98 -4.31 -5.48
C ALA A 126 -11.66 -4.05 -6.84
N ARG A 127 -12.99 -4.25 -6.93
CA ARG A 127 -13.77 -3.96 -8.14
C ARG A 127 -13.79 -2.46 -8.48
N LEU A 128 -13.77 -1.60 -7.48
CA LEU A 128 -13.65 -0.15 -7.64
C LEU A 128 -12.22 0.30 -7.99
N GLY A 129 -11.27 -0.62 -8.17
CA GLY A 129 -9.86 -0.31 -8.44
C GLY A 129 -9.09 0.18 -7.21
N LEU A 130 -9.67 0.10 -6.02
CA LEU A 130 -9.04 0.51 -4.77
C LEU A 130 -8.27 -0.66 -4.18
N SER A 131 -6.99 -0.45 -3.93
CA SER A 131 -6.10 -1.39 -3.25
C SER A 131 -5.55 -0.77 -1.97
N PRO A 132 -5.20 -1.58 -0.95
CA PRO A 132 -4.48 -1.07 0.21
C PRO A 132 -3.13 -0.50 -0.24
N GLN A 133 -2.97 0.82 -0.09
CA GLN A 133 -1.72 1.51 -0.37
C GLN A 133 -1.14 2.01 0.95
N LYS A 134 0.18 1.89 1.13
CA LYS A 134 0.87 2.51 2.25
C LYS A 134 0.93 4.02 1.96
N PRO A 135 0.30 4.89 2.77
CA PRO A 135 0.40 6.31 2.56
C PRO A 135 1.88 6.71 2.59
N LEU A 136 2.33 7.40 1.55
CA LEU A 136 3.62 8.09 1.59
C LEU A 136 3.49 9.16 2.67
N GLN A 137 4.27 9.04 3.75
CA GLN A 137 4.37 10.08 4.75
C GLN A 137 5.12 11.26 4.12
N HIS A 138 4.38 12.14 3.45
CA HIS A 138 4.86 13.47 3.12
C HIS A 138 4.72 14.33 4.36
N ALA A 139 5.84 14.78 4.93
CA ALA A 139 5.82 15.84 5.92
C ALA A 139 5.16 17.06 5.27
N TYR A 140 4.02 17.48 5.81
CA TYR A 140 3.17 18.56 5.30
C TYR A 140 3.89 19.93 5.19
N GLN A 141 5.08 20.05 5.79
CA GLN A 141 5.92 21.25 5.90
C GLN A 141 7.03 21.34 4.84
N ARG A 142 6.89 20.68 3.69
CA ARG A 142 7.89 20.79 2.62
C ARG A 142 7.64 22.05 1.79
N ASP A 143 8.31 23.15 2.14
CA ASP A 143 8.41 24.34 1.28
C ASP A 143 9.07 23.96 -0.06
N PRO A 144 8.33 23.97 -1.18
CA PRO A 144 8.84 23.57 -2.49
C PRO A 144 9.99 24.46 -2.97
N LEU A 145 9.98 25.75 -2.62
CA LEU A 145 11.03 26.70 -3.01
C LEU A 145 12.34 26.38 -2.27
N ALA A 146 12.27 26.05 -0.98
CA ALA A 146 13.43 25.64 -0.21
C ALA A 146 14.06 24.33 -0.74
N VAL A 147 13.24 23.40 -1.25
CA VAL A 147 13.75 22.17 -1.91
C VAL A 147 14.46 22.51 -3.21
N ALA A 148 13.83 23.31 -4.07
CA ALA A 148 14.40 23.69 -5.36
C ALA A 148 15.73 24.45 -5.15
N GLN A 149 15.77 25.42 -4.24
CA GLN A 149 16.99 26.15 -3.90
C GLN A 149 18.09 25.23 -3.36
N TRP A 150 17.73 24.24 -2.54
CA TRP A 150 18.69 23.27 -2.04
C TRP A 150 19.28 22.41 -3.17
N GLN A 151 18.43 21.92 -4.08
CA GLN A 151 18.86 21.09 -5.21
C GLN A 151 19.67 21.85 -6.25
N GLU A 152 19.27 23.08 -6.58
CA GLU A 152 19.89 23.87 -7.65
C GLU A 152 21.15 24.61 -7.19
N GLN A 153 21.22 25.04 -5.93
CA GLN A 153 22.28 25.91 -5.44
C GLN A 153 23.13 25.26 -4.35
N THR A 154 22.48 24.80 -3.27
CA THR A 154 23.20 24.41 -2.05
C THR A 154 23.94 23.08 -2.22
N SER A 155 23.28 22.05 -2.75
CA SER A 155 23.89 20.73 -2.97
C SER A 155 25.07 20.79 -3.96
N PRO A 156 24.95 21.41 -5.15
CA PRO A 156 26.09 21.54 -6.07
C PRO A 156 27.27 22.31 -5.48
N ALA A 157 27.02 23.34 -4.67
CA ALA A 157 28.07 24.08 -3.98
C ALA A 157 28.82 23.21 -2.96
N ILE A 158 28.10 22.42 -2.16
CA ILE A 158 28.69 21.47 -1.20
C ILE A 158 29.52 20.42 -1.94
N VAL A 159 29.00 19.85 -3.04
CA VAL A 159 29.73 18.88 -3.87
C VAL A 159 31.00 19.47 -4.46
N THR A 160 30.94 20.71 -4.94
CA THR A 160 32.10 21.41 -5.49
C THR A 160 33.16 21.66 -4.42
N HIS A 161 32.75 22.07 -3.22
CA HIS A 161 33.64 22.29 -2.10
C HIS A 161 34.32 20.97 -1.65
N ALA A 162 33.52 19.92 -1.46
CA ALA A 162 34.01 18.60 -1.08
C ALA A 162 35.02 18.02 -2.08
N LYS A 163 34.80 18.23 -3.38
CA LYS A 163 35.75 17.82 -4.43
C LYS A 163 37.09 18.54 -4.31
N ARG A 164 37.10 19.84 -4.00
CA ARG A 164 38.34 20.62 -3.81
C ARG A 164 39.14 20.14 -2.61
N GLU A 165 38.46 19.82 -1.51
CA GLU A 165 39.08 19.35 -0.26
C GLU A 165 39.36 17.84 -0.24
N LYS A 166 38.97 17.10 -1.30
CA LYS A 166 38.99 15.63 -1.34
C LYS A 166 38.24 15.01 -0.16
N ALA A 167 37.17 15.68 0.27
CA ALA A 167 36.34 15.33 1.41
C ALA A 167 35.21 14.37 1.01
N GLU A 168 34.70 13.63 2.00
CA GLU A 168 33.51 12.80 1.86
C GLU A 168 32.26 13.59 2.29
N ILE A 169 31.12 13.29 1.70
CA ILE A 169 29.84 13.92 2.05
C ILE A 169 28.98 12.87 2.72
N ASP A 170 28.73 13.06 4.00
CA ASP A 170 27.90 12.17 4.81
C ASP A 170 26.59 12.89 5.17
N PHE A 171 25.48 12.19 5.11
CA PHE A 171 24.14 12.67 5.45
C PHE A 171 23.70 12.04 6.76
N TRP A 172 23.42 12.87 7.75
CA TRP A 172 23.06 12.44 9.11
C TRP A 172 21.55 12.37 9.30
N ASP A 173 21.11 11.38 10.07
CA ASP A 173 19.72 11.29 10.54
C ASP A 173 19.62 10.53 11.88
N GLU A 174 18.56 10.85 12.62
CA GLU A 174 18.17 10.17 13.86
C GLU A 174 16.93 9.30 13.64
N SER A 175 17.00 8.05 14.06
CA SER A 175 15.87 7.12 14.07
C SER A 175 15.55 6.68 15.49
N GLY A 176 14.35 7.00 15.96
CA GLY A 176 13.83 6.51 17.24
C GLY A 176 13.14 5.15 17.08
N PHE A 177 13.62 4.15 17.81
CA PHE A 177 13.00 2.84 17.93
C PHE A 177 12.27 2.73 19.27
N ARG A 178 11.01 2.32 19.20
CA ARG A 178 10.22 2.00 20.38
C ARG A 178 10.00 0.50 20.42
N ALA A 179 10.31 -0.11 21.57
CA ALA A 179 9.92 -1.48 21.84
C ALA A 179 8.45 -1.52 22.29
N ASP A 180 7.54 -1.05 21.43
CA ASP A 180 6.12 -1.19 21.67
C ASP A 180 5.69 -2.59 21.23
N ALA A 181 5.13 -3.39 22.13
CA ALA A 181 4.26 -4.47 21.71
C ALA A 181 3.05 -3.82 21.02
N VAL A 182 2.82 -4.10 19.74
CA VAL A 182 1.62 -3.64 19.04
C VAL A 182 0.42 -4.31 19.71
N GLN A 183 -0.23 -3.59 20.63
CA GLN A 183 -1.42 -4.07 21.33
C GLN A 183 -2.59 -4.09 20.34
N GLY A 184 -2.74 -5.21 19.64
CA GLY A 184 -3.92 -5.53 18.86
C GLY A 184 -5.04 -6.06 19.75
N ARG A 185 -6.27 -6.09 19.22
CA ARG A 185 -7.35 -6.90 19.82
C ARG A 185 -6.94 -8.37 19.75
N THR A 186 -6.98 -9.07 20.88
CA THR A 186 -6.77 -10.52 20.97
C THR A 186 -8.07 -11.24 21.27
N TRP A 187 -8.11 -12.55 21.04
CA TRP A 187 -9.27 -13.39 21.34
C TRP A 187 -9.34 -13.68 22.84
N ALA A 188 -10.49 -13.43 23.45
CA ALA A 188 -10.80 -13.78 24.84
C ALA A 188 -12.30 -14.06 24.99
N PHE A 189 -12.69 -14.68 26.10
CA PHE A 189 -14.10 -14.93 26.40
C PHE A 189 -14.89 -13.62 26.44
N LYS A 190 -16.08 -13.64 25.82
CA LYS A 190 -16.96 -12.47 25.76
C LYS A 190 -17.33 -12.01 27.18
N GLY A 191 -17.00 -10.77 27.52
CA GLY A 191 -17.19 -10.19 28.86
C GLY A 191 -15.98 -10.29 29.79
N VAL A 192 -14.91 -10.98 29.38
CA VAL A 192 -13.67 -11.10 30.14
C VAL A 192 -12.55 -10.41 29.36
N THR A 193 -12.09 -9.27 29.88
CA THR A 193 -10.94 -8.57 29.29
C THR A 193 -9.65 -9.30 29.68
N PRO A 194 -8.85 -9.79 28.71
CA PRO A 194 -7.60 -10.47 29.01
C PRO A 194 -6.58 -9.46 29.53
N VAL A 195 -5.94 -9.78 30.65
CA VAL A 195 -4.88 -8.95 31.23
C VAL A 195 -3.55 -9.41 30.67
N VAL A 196 -2.82 -8.50 30.02
CA VAL A 196 -1.46 -8.74 29.54
C VAL A 196 -0.50 -7.94 30.41
N ALA A 197 0.44 -8.63 31.05
CA ALA A 197 1.52 -7.98 31.80
C ALA A 197 2.50 -7.32 30.81
N VAL A 198 2.66 -6.01 30.92
CA VAL A 198 3.65 -5.23 30.17
C VAL A 198 4.69 -4.67 31.15
N PRO A 199 5.98 -4.61 30.78
CA PRO A 199 6.97 -3.89 31.56
C PRO A 199 6.51 -2.44 31.79
N GLY A 200 6.48 -2.00 33.05
CA GLY A 200 5.98 -0.67 33.43
C GLY A 200 6.84 0.50 32.94
N GLN A 201 8.06 0.22 32.47
CA GLN A 201 8.93 1.23 31.86
C GLN A 201 8.94 1.10 30.33
N ARG A 202 8.55 2.19 29.69
CA ARG A 202 8.67 2.36 28.25
C ARG A 202 10.16 2.41 27.88
N GLN A 203 10.61 1.48 27.05
CA GLN A 203 11.99 1.46 26.55
C GLN A 203 12.02 2.00 25.13
N SER A 204 12.68 3.16 24.97
CA SER A 204 12.99 3.74 23.66
C SER A 204 14.50 3.75 23.47
N ILE A 205 14.95 3.25 22.33
CA ILE A 205 16.35 3.33 21.89
C ILE A 205 16.36 4.18 20.64
N SER A 206 17.24 5.17 20.58
CA SER A 206 17.48 5.94 19.36
C SER A 206 18.76 5.46 18.69
N ALA A 207 18.84 5.63 17.38
CA ALA A 207 20.08 5.47 16.63
C ALA A 207 20.37 6.74 15.84
N ALA A 208 21.61 7.20 15.94
CA ALA A 208 22.18 8.14 14.99
C ALA A 208 22.81 7.36 13.85
N SER A 209 22.63 7.83 12.63
CA SER A 209 23.26 7.26 11.45
C SER A 209 23.78 8.34 10.51
N ALA A 210 24.85 8.01 9.79
CA ALA A 210 25.42 8.84 8.75
C ALA A 210 25.72 7.97 7.52
N VAL A 211 25.25 8.41 6.35
CA VAL A 211 25.34 7.63 5.10
C VAL A 211 25.95 8.46 3.99
N ASN A 212 26.69 7.85 3.07
CA ASN A 212 27.24 8.56 1.91
C ASN A 212 26.81 7.93 0.58
N SER A 213 26.95 8.69 -0.51
CA SER A 213 26.56 8.26 -1.86
C SER A 213 27.42 7.13 -2.44
N LYS A 214 28.55 6.81 -1.80
CA LYS A 214 29.43 5.69 -2.15
C LYS A 214 29.11 4.42 -1.37
N GLY A 215 28.05 4.42 -0.57
CA GLY A 215 27.61 3.27 0.23
C GLY A 215 28.30 3.14 1.60
N GLY A 216 29.12 4.11 1.99
CA GLY A 216 29.65 4.22 3.34
C GLY A 216 28.54 4.51 4.35
N PHE A 217 28.61 3.83 5.49
CA PHE A 217 27.59 3.87 6.53
C PHE A 217 28.25 3.89 7.90
N TRP A 218 27.78 4.77 8.77
CA TRP A 218 28.14 4.81 10.18
C TRP A 218 26.87 4.90 11.02
N PHE A 219 26.85 4.25 12.18
CA PHE A 219 25.75 4.37 13.12
C PHE A 219 26.21 4.18 14.57
N ALA A 220 25.40 4.69 15.49
CA ALA A 220 25.52 4.44 16.91
C ALA A 220 24.14 4.48 17.58
N VAL A 221 23.92 3.57 18.52
CA VAL A 221 22.70 3.53 19.34
C VAL A 221 22.92 4.25 20.66
N TYR A 222 21.87 4.89 21.18
CA TYR A 222 21.86 5.55 22.48
C TYR A 222 20.44 5.55 23.08
N SER A 223 20.34 5.89 24.35
CA SER A 223 19.07 5.99 25.08
C SER A 223 18.75 7.44 25.39
N GLY A 224 17.46 7.80 25.32
CA GLY A 224 16.99 9.17 25.55
C GLY A 224 16.95 10.02 24.28
N GLY A 225 16.69 11.32 24.44
CA GLY A 225 16.63 12.28 23.34
C GLY A 225 18.00 12.85 22.98
N MET A 226 18.18 13.24 21.71
CA MET A 226 19.40 13.90 21.26
C MET A 226 19.57 15.29 21.90
N ASN A 227 20.72 15.51 22.54
CA ASN A 227 21.16 16.82 23.04
C ASN A 227 22.54 17.18 22.45
N GLY A 228 22.98 18.43 22.65
CA GLY A 228 24.23 18.92 22.07
C GLY A 228 25.48 18.14 22.50
N GLU A 229 25.58 17.79 23.79
CA GLU A 229 26.72 17.05 24.34
C GLU A 229 26.82 15.64 23.76
N LEU A 230 25.68 14.93 23.70
CA LEU A 230 25.60 13.61 23.11
C LEU A 230 25.93 13.68 21.61
N PHE A 231 25.43 14.68 20.90
CA PHE A 231 25.75 14.89 19.49
C PHE A 231 27.26 15.05 19.28
N VAL A 232 27.94 15.90 20.07
CA VAL A 232 29.41 16.04 20.03
C VAL A 232 30.10 14.70 20.30
N ALA A 233 29.67 13.95 21.33
CA ALA A 233 30.28 12.66 21.65
C ALA A 233 30.16 11.66 20.49
N LEU A 234 29.02 11.65 19.81
CA LEU A 234 28.78 10.83 18.63
C LEU A 234 29.62 11.28 17.43
N LEU A 235 29.78 12.60 17.20
CA LEU A 235 30.69 13.12 16.17
C LEU A 235 32.14 12.70 16.42
N LYS A 236 32.63 12.81 17.66
CA LYS A 236 33.98 12.37 18.03
C LYS A 236 34.17 10.87 17.77
N ARG A 237 33.14 10.06 18.05
CA ARG A 237 33.13 8.62 17.74
C ARG A 237 33.12 8.35 16.24
N MET A 238 32.37 9.12 15.46
CA MET A 238 32.30 9.02 13.99
C MET A 238 33.62 9.38 13.32
N MET A 239 34.31 10.41 13.83
CA MET A 239 35.61 10.87 13.30
C MET A 239 36.79 9.97 13.69
N LYS A 240 36.64 9.14 14.73
CA LYS A 240 37.71 8.26 15.21
C LYS A 240 38.19 7.32 14.09
N GLY A 241 39.48 7.42 13.74
CA GLY A 241 40.12 6.56 12.73
C GLY A 241 39.88 7.00 11.28
N ARG A 242 39.10 8.06 11.03
CA ARG A 242 38.93 8.63 9.69
C ARG A 242 40.09 9.56 9.34
N ARG A 243 40.58 9.45 8.10
CA ARG A 243 41.71 10.24 7.58
C ARG A 243 41.31 11.31 6.58
N ARG A 244 40.10 11.23 6.02
CA ARG A 244 39.58 12.18 5.05
C ARG A 244 38.67 13.20 5.73
N PRO A 245 38.67 14.47 5.28
CA PRO A 245 37.71 15.44 5.76
C PRO A 245 36.27 15.03 5.41
N ILE A 246 35.31 15.50 6.19
CA ILE A 246 33.87 15.24 5.98
C ILE A 246 33.10 16.54 5.88
N HIS A 247 32.22 16.64 4.88
CA HIS A 247 31.09 17.55 4.89
C HIS A 247 29.87 16.80 5.39
N LEU A 248 29.44 17.10 6.63
CA LEU A 248 28.27 16.49 7.24
C LEU A 248 27.04 17.36 6.98
N VAL A 249 26.05 16.77 6.32
CA VAL A 249 24.73 17.40 6.08
C VAL A 249 23.78 16.95 7.19
N LEU A 250 23.27 17.92 7.94
CA LEU A 250 22.39 17.72 9.10
C LEU A 250 20.99 18.28 8.85
N ASP A 251 20.01 17.75 9.58
CA ASP A 251 18.70 18.38 9.75
C ASP A 251 18.80 19.64 10.64
N GLY A 252 17.70 20.37 10.74
CA GLY A 252 17.60 21.61 11.49
C GLY A 252 17.50 21.48 13.01
N LEU A 253 17.72 20.29 13.60
CA LEU A 253 17.46 20.05 15.02
C LEU A 253 18.22 21.04 15.94
N PRO A 254 17.56 21.64 16.96
CA PRO A 254 18.21 22.60 17.86
C PRO A 254 19.46 22.04 18.56
N ALA A 255 19.48 20.74 18.86
CA ALA A 255 20.63 20.06 19.46
C ALA A 255 21.90 20.23 18.60
N HIS A 256 21.77 20.26 17.28
CA HIS A 256 22.88 20.50 16.36
C HIS A 256 23.39 21.94 16.47
N LYS A 257 22.54 22.92 16.78
CA LYS A 257 22.88 24.36 16.67
C LYS A 257 23.50 24.97 17.94
N THR A 258 23.66 24.17 19.00
CA THR A 258 24.17 24.61 20.30
C THR A 258 25.60 25.18 20.22
N ARG A 259 25.97 26.05 21.19
CA ARG A 259 27.28 26.72 21.21
C ARG A 259 28.42 25.72 21.33
N GLY A 260 28.32 24.75 22.25
CA GLY A 260 29.34 23.70 22.41
C GLY A 260 29.59 22.90 21.13
N VAL A 261 28.55 22.65 20.33
CA VAL A 261 28.72 21.99 19.03
C VAL A 261 29.50 22.86 18.03
N ARG A 262 29.33 24.18 18.04
CA ARG A 262 30.12 25.07 17.17
C ARG A 262 31.59 25.07 17.58
N ASP A 263 31.84 25.25 18.87
CA ASP A 263 33.19 25.30 19.43
C ASP A 263 33.95 23.98 19.20
N ASP A 264 33.29 22.83 19.34
CA ASP A 264 33.88 21.52 19.04
C ASP A 264 34.11 21.29 17.54
N VAL A 265 33.21 21.76 16.67
CA VAL A 265 33.39 21.68 15.21
C VAL A 265 34.62 22.49 14.77
N ASP A 266 34.80 23.68 15.33
CA ASP A 266 35.95 24.53 15.05
C ASP A 266 37.26 23.89 15.58
N SER A 267 37.18 23.11 16.67
CA SER A 267 38.32 22.35 17.22
C SER A 267 38.78 21.18 16.33
N LEU A 268 37.94 20.70 15.41
CA LEU A 268 38.25 19.59 14.48
C LEU A 268 39.13 20.03 13.27
N LYS A 269 39.72 21.22 13.31
CA LYS A 269 40.82 21.73 12.45
C LYS A 269 40.75 21.26 10.98
N GLY A 270 39.73 21.68 10.25
CA GLY A 270 39.63 21.50 8.78
C GLY A 270 39.29 20.09 8.30
N GLY A 271 39.15 19.12 9.20
CA GLY A 271 38.67 17.77 8.87
C GLY A 271 37.15 17.64 8.83
N PHE A 272 36.41 18.70 9.17
CA PHE A 272 34.96 18.64 9.33
C PHE A 272 34.31 19.97 8.97
N SER A 273 33.32 19.90 8.08
CA SER A 273 32.46 21.00 7.67
C SER A 273 31.01 20.59 7.86
N ARG A 274 30.18 21.49 8.38
CA ARG A 274 28.76 21.22 8.62
C ARG A 274 27.87 22.05 7.73
N HIS A 275 26.87 21.40 7.16
CA HIS A 275 25.80 22.03 6.39
C HIS A 275 24.47 21.70 7.02
N THR A 276 23.59 22.69 7.16
CA THR A 276 22.25 22.49 7.73
C THR A 276 21.22 22.62 6.63
N CYS A 277 20.36 21.61 6.46
CA CYS A 277 19.15 21.75 5.67
C CYS A 277 18.25 22.79 6.37
N ARG A 278 18.06 23.96 5.76
CA ARG A 278 17.32 25.10 6.36
C ARG A 278 15.83 24.83 6.61
N ASN A 279 15.33 23.67 6.21
CA ASN A 279 13.95 23.29 6.42
C ASN A 279 13.89 22.19 7.49
N ASP A 280 13.38 22.53 8.68
CA ASP A 280 13.33 21.69 9.89
C ASP A 280 12.57 20.36 9.70
N SER A 281 11.95 20.15 8.53
CA SER A 281 11.14 18.98 8.18
C SER A 281 11.78 18.05 7.13
N GLN A 282 13.01 18.33 6.69
CA GLN A 282 13.68 17.54 5.65
C GLN A 282 14.82 16.72 6.22
N ASN A 283 14.61 15.40 6.28
CA ASN A 283 15.65 14.46 6.61
C ASN A 283 16.71 14.42 5.48
N PRO A 284 17.99 14.68 5.79
CA PRO A 284 19.09 14.75 4.83
C PRO A 284 19.27 13.48 4.00
N ILE A 285 18.92 12.31 4.53
CA ILE A 285 19.08 11.01 3.86
C ILE A 285 18.27 10.92 2.56
N TYR A 286 17.18 11.66 2.43
CA TYR A 286 16.39 11.68 1.20
C TYR A 286 17.12 12.30 -0.01
N PHE A 287 18.24 13.00 0.21
CA PHE A 287 19.06 13.60 -0.85
C PHE A 287 20.23 12.72 -1.32
N VAL A 288 20.40 11.53 -0.73
CA VAL A 288 21.52 10.61 -1.06
C VAL A 288 21.39 10.01 -2.47
N LYS A 289 20.21 10.08 -3.09
CA LYS A 289 19.88 9.47 -4.40
C LYS A 289 19.80 10.43 -5.59
N THR A 290 20.06 11.72 -5.39
CA THR A 290 20.17 12.72 -6.48
C THR A 290 21.62 13.03 -6.75
#